data_AF-A0A521ACB5-F1
#
_entry.id   AF-A0A521ACB5-F1
#
_cell.length_a   1.000
_cell.length_b   1.000
_cell.length_c   1.000
_cell.angle_alpha   90.00
_cell.angle_beta   90.00
_cell.angle_gamma   90.00
#
_symmetry.space_group_name_H-M   'P 1'
#
loop_
_entity.id
_entity.type
_entity.pdbx_description
1 polymer ?
#
loop_
_entity_poly.entity_id
_entity_poly.type
_entity_poly.pdbx_seq_one_letter_code
_entity_poly.pdbx_strand_id
1 'polypeptide(L)'
;MKLNKNILIFGTLTILAFSSFAIFYGFNSSGKEIIKSGENKKTTTISANIKKKASIPIIDPENDIPYSPITFDTLGKWVVKGPKPLANSILPTNRIVAFYGNLYSKKMGVLGEYPGAEMLNRLDTEIKKWQLADPKTPVKPALHLIVVTAQGQPGKNNTYNLRMPYKLIDSTLSLAKKRNAIVFLDIQVGHSTLQQEIPLLEKYLKLPNVHLGIDPEFSMKSGDVPGKRIGTFDAADVNYAINYLQNLVKSDSIPPKLLIVHRFTRKMVTNSKDIKLKREVQVVMHMDGWGPSDLKKDTYKQYIYKEPVQYTGFKLFFKNDIKCGKPMMEPKDVLALYPQPLYIQYQ
;
A
#
# COMPACT_ATOMS: atom_id res chain seq x y z
N MET A 1 26.23 22.55 -58.39
CA MET A 1 25.90 22.87 -56.97
C MET A 1 24.39 23.09 -56.91
N LYS A 2 23.62 22.08 -56.50
CA LYS A 2 22.15 22.07 -56.56
C LYS A 2 21.55 22.53 -55.22
N LEU A 3 20.67 23.53 -55.27
CA LEU A 3 19.70 23.87 -54.23
C LEU A 3 18.70 22.71 -54.04
N ASN A 4 18.25 22.47 -52.80
CA ASN A 4 16.81 22.45 -52.50
C ASN A 4 16.52 22.46 -50.99
N LYS A 5 15.54 23.30 -50.63
CA LYS A 5 14.74 23.29 -49.40
C LYS A 5 13.75 22.11 -49.44
N ASN A 6 13.31 21.63 -48.26
CA ASN A 6 11.94 21.19 -47.94
C ASN A 6 11.89 20.80 -46.45
N ILE A 7 11.19 21.56 -45.59
CA ILE A 7 9.73 21.55 -45.28
C ILE A 7 9.33 20.36 -44.39
N LEU A 8 9.08 20.70 -43.11
CA LEU A 8 8.46 19.87 -42.08
C LEU A 8 6.93 19.98 -42.24
N ILE A 9 6.24 18.86 -42.42
CA ILE A 9 4.78 18.79 -42.51
C ILE A 9 4.20 18.40 -41.15
N PHE A 10 3.33 19.28 -40.62
CA PHE A 10 2.41 18.98 -39.52
C PHE A 10 1.25 18.14 -40.05
N GLY A 11 0.95 17.02 -39.38
CA GLY A 11 -0.24 16.20 -39.63
C GLY A 11 -1.22 16.28 -38.46
N THR A 12 -2.32 17.02 -38.68
CA THR A 12 -3.57 17.00 -37.89
C THR A 12 -4.56 16.04 -38.54
N LEU A 13 -5.28 15.20 -37.77
CA LEU A 13 -6.62 14.61 -38.01
C LEU A 13 -6.86 13.48 -36.97
N THR A 14 -8.03 13.18 -36.40
CA THR A 14 -9.43 13.57 -36.65
C THR A 14 -10.25 13.22 -35.38
N ILE A 15 -11.23 14.07 -35.05
CA ILE A 15 -12.30 13.80 -34.08
C ILE A 15 -13.43 13.08 -34.83
N LEU A 16 -13.95 11.99 -34.29
CA LEU A 16 -15.16 11.33 -34.78
C LEU A 16 -16.23 11.36 -33.69
N ALA A 17 -17.22 12.23 -33.91
CA ALA A 17 -18.48 12.28 -33.21
C ALA A 17 -19.45 11.26 -33.84
N PHE A 18 -20.16 10.50 -33.02
CA PHE A 18 -21.36 9.78 -33.43
C PHE A 18 -22.51 10.17 -32.51
N SER A 19 -23.43 10.92 -33.08
CA SER A 19 -24.78 11.14 -32.60
C SER A 19 -25.68 10.00 -33.09
N SER A 20 -26.48 9.40 -32.21
CA SER A 20 -27.75 8.80 -32.61
C SER A 20 -28.77 8.96 -31.49
N PHE A 21 -29.89 9.55 -31.90
CA PHE A 21 -31.09 9.88 -31.15
C PHE A 21 -32.06 8.69 -31.26
N ALA A 22 -32.68 8.26 -30.16
CA ALA A 22 -33.94 7.51 -30.21
C ALA A 22 -34.71 7.70 -28.89
N ILE A 23 -35.86 8.35 -29.03
CA ILE A 23 -36.90 8.56 -28.03
C ILE A 23 -37.88 7.38 -28.14
N PHE A 24 -38.34 6.82 -27.01
CA PHE A 24 -39.67 6.23 -26.92
C PHE A 24 -40.29 6.48 -25.54
N TYR A 25 -41.57 6.82 -25.60
CA TYR A 25 -42.48 7.24 -24.53
C TYR A 25 -42.74 6.15 -23.47
N GLY A 26 -43.05 6.58 -22.24
CA GLY A 26 -43.41 5.71 -21.12
C GLY A 26 -44.88 5.34 -21.04
N PHE A 27 -45.23 4.54 -20.02
CA PHE A 27 -46.54 4.55 -19.37
C PHE A 27 -46.40 4.08 -17.92
N ASN A 28 -47.26 4.66 -17.09
CA ASN A 28 -47.34 4.62 -15.64
C ASN A 28 -48.46 3.64 -15.24
N SER A 29 -48.30 2.81 -14.20
CA SER A 29 -49.45 2.48 -13.33
C SER A 29 -49.01 1.97 -11.95
N SER A 30 -49.58 2.65 -10.96
CA SER A 30 -49.70 2.32 -9.55
C SER A 30 -50.84 1.34 -9.29
N GLY A 31 -50.74 0.49 -8.26
CA GLY A 31 -51.97 -0.09 -7.67
C GLY A 31 -51.85 -1.34 -6.80
N LYS A 32 -51.88 -1.09 -5.47
CA LYS A 32 -52.66 -1.77 -4.41
C LYS A 32 -52.26 -3.13 -3.82
N GLU A 33 -52.16 -3.06 -2.49
CA GLU A 33 -52.29 -4.09 -1.45
C GLU A 33 -53.52 -4.98 -1.59
N ILE A 34 -53.38 -6.23 -1.13
CA ILE A 34 -54.47 -7.03 -0.57
C ILE A 34 -53.99 -7.68 0.73
N ILE A 35 -54.74 -7.40 1.80
CA ILE A 35 -54.70 -8.02 3.13
C ILE A 35 -55.74 -9.14 3.18
N LYS A 36 -55.40 -10.27 3.84
CA LYS A 36 -56.24 -11.18 4.66
C LYS A 36 -55.36 -12.38 5.06
N SER A 37 -55.44 -13.08 6.19
CA SER A 37 -56.04 -12.95 7.54
C SER A 37 -55.89 -14.33 8.21
N GLY A 38 -55.62 -14.41 9.52
CA GLY A 38 -55.74 -15.64 10.36
C GLY A 38 -54.54 -16.60 10.26
N GLU A 39 -53.98 -17.21 11.30
CA GLU A 39 -54.49 -17.47 12.65
C GLU A 39 -53.34 -17.87 13.60
N ASN A 40 -53.58 -17.66 14.90
CA ASN A 40 -52.69 -17.84 16.05
C ASN A 40 -52.20 -19.29 16.27
N LYS A 41 -50.92 -19.46 16.62
CA LYS A 41 -50.51 -20.48 17.59
C LYS A 41 -49.39 -19.96 18.49
N LYS A 42 -49.74 -19.71 19.75
CA LYS A 42 -48.83 -19.41 20.86
C LYS A 42 -47.97 -20.64 21.15
N THR A 43 -46.65 -20.48 21.11
CA THR A 43 -45.72 -21.26 21.93
C THR A 43 -44.70 -20.29 22.52
N THR A 44 -44.83 -20.05 23.82
CA THR A 44 -43.90 -19.29 24.66
C THR A 44 -42.72 -20.18 25.04
N THR A 45 -41.58 -19.55 25.39
CA THR A 45 -40.30 -20.05 26.00
C THR A 45 -39.18 -20.35 24.99
N ILE A 46 -37.95 -19.82 25.07
CA ILE A 46 -37.23 -18.87 25.95
C ILE A 46 -36.24 -18.11 25.05
N SER A 47 -36.25 -16.78 25.07
CA SER A 47 -35.21 -15.97 24.41
C SER A 47 -33.96 -15.94 25.30
N ALA A 48 -32.91 -16.66 24.87
CA ALA A 48 -31.59 -16.52 25.44
C ALA A 48 -31.00 -15.17 25.01
N ASN A 49 -31.21 -14.17 25.87
CA ASN A 49 -30.68 -12.83 25.75
C ASN A 49 -29.17 -12.88 26.05
N ILE A 50 -28.35 -13.21 25.03
CA ILE A 50 -26.89 -13.10 25.14
C ILE A 50 -26.55 -11.61 25.09
N LYS A 51 -26.48 -10.99 26.27
CA LYS A 51 -25.83 -9.69 26.47
C LYS A 51 -24.42 -9.79 25.85
N LYS A 52 -24.22 -9.10 24.72
CA LYS A 52 -22.88 -8.76 24.22
C LYS A 52 -22.18 -8.04 25.36
N LYS A 53 -21.25 -8.73 26.03
CA LYS A 53 -20.37 -8.14 27.03
C LYS A 53 -19.60 -7.04 26.31
N ALA A 54 -19.91 -5.79 26.62
CA ALA A 54 -19.11 -4.67 26.16
C ALA A 54 -17.67 -4.95 26.61
N SER A 55 -16.79 -5.17 25.64
CA SER A 55 -15.37 -5.32 25.89
C SER A 55 -14.89 -4.04 26.55
N ILE A 56 -14.51 -4.13 27.82
CA ILE A 56 -13.79 -3.05 28.50
C ILE A 56 -12.57 -2.76 27.62
N PRO A 57 -12.34 -1.51 27.17
CA PRO A 57 -11.13 -1.19 26.46
C PRO A 57 -9.97 -1.53 27.39
N ILE A 58 -9.18 -2.54 27.02
CA ILE A 58 -7.90 -2.80 27.68
C ILE A 58 -7.04 -1.59 27.35
N ILE A 59 -7.02 -0.63 28.28
CA ILE A 59 -6.03 0.43 28.32
C ILE A 59 -4.72 -0.30 28.53
N ASP A 60 -3.95 -0.50 27.46
CA ASP A 60 -2.60 -1.04 27.56
C ASP A 60 -1.72 0.09 28.10
N PRO A 61 -1.32 0.05 29.38
CA PRO A 61 -0.59 1.13 30.04
C PRO A 61 0.78 1.39 29.40
N GLU A 62 1.27 0.47 28.57
CA GLU A 62 2.53 0.63 27.90
C GLU A 62 2.41 1.24 26.48
N ASN A 63 1.19 1.50 25.97
CA ASN A 63 1.01 2.31 24.75
C ASN A 63 1.40 3.78 24.96
N ASP A 64 1.44 4.23 26.22
CA ASP A 64 1.78 5.59 26.60
C ASP A 64 3.27 5.76 26.97
N ILE A 65 4.07 4.68 26.91
CA ILE A 65 5.52 4.79 27.08
C ILE A 65 6.08 5.40 25.79
N PRO A 66 6.55 6.66 25.81
CA PRO A 66 7.09 7.29 24.62
C PRO A 66 8.40 6.58 24.27
N TYR A 67 8.38 5.84 23.17
CA TYR A 67 9.55 5.35 22.49
C TYR A 67 9.83 6.30 21.33
N SER A 68 11.05 6.82 21.26
CA SER A 68 11.50 7.52 20.07
C SER A 68 12.19 6.50 19.17
N PRO A 69 11.51 5.97 18.13
CA PRO A 69 12.10 4.97 17.24
C PRO A 69 13.31 5.48 16.49
N ILE A 70 13.43 6.81 16.40
CA ILE A 70 14.53 7.53 15.77
C ILE A 70 14.80 8.74 16.65
N THR A 71 15.74 8.64 17.58
CA THR A 71 16.48 9.83 18.05
C THR A 71 17.67 10.06 17.11
N PHE A 72 18.17 11.30 17.10
CA PHE A 72 19.42 11.76 16.46
C PHE A 72 19.27 12.39 15.07
N ASP A 73 18.60 13.55 15.05
CA ASP A 73 19.06 14.70 14.27
C ASP A 73 19.88 15.56 15.25
N THR A 74 21.09 16.00 14.88
CA THR A 74 21.88 16.96 15.68
C THR A 74 21.14 18.29 15.90
N LEU A 75 20.09 18.56 15.11
CA LEU A 75 19.18 19.70 15.20
C LEU A 75 17.83 19.37 15.88
N GLY A 76 17.57 18.11 16.26
CA GLY A 76 16.37 17.69 16.99
C GLY A 76 15.04 17.77 16.23
N LYS A 77 15.02 17.81 14.89
CA LYS A 77 13.79 18.11 14.11
C LYS A 77 12.96 16.90 13.69
N TRP A 78 13.51 15.68 13.71
CA TRP A 78 12.77 14.44 13.45
C TRP A 78 12.60 13.65 14.74
N VAL A 79 11.72 14.11 15.62
CA VAL A 79 11.37 13.42 16.87
C VAL A 79 9.97 12.86 16.70
N VAL A 80 9.90 11.56 16.44
CA VAL A 80 8.64 10.81 16.54
C VAL A 80 8.51 10.28 17.95
N LYS A 81 7.36 10.51 18.60
CA LYS A 81 6.95 9.75 19.77
C LYS A 81 6.04 8.62 19.28
N GLY A 82 6.40 7.38 19.57
CA GLY A 82 5.61 6.21 19.25
C GLY A 82 5.65 5.20 20.40
N PRO A 83 4.87 4.12 20.33
CA PRO A 83 4.91 3.09 21.34
C PRO A 83 6.20 2.26 21.22
N LYS A 84 6.67 1.70 22.33
CA LYS A 84 7.79 0.74 22.33
C LYS A 84 7.44 -0.46 21.43
N PRO A 85 8.35 -0.86 20.51
CA PRO A 85 8.13 -2.04 19.68
C PRO A 85 7.95 -3.30 20.53
N LEU A 86 6.96 -4.12 20.16
CA LEU A 86 6.78 -5.44 20.75
C LEU A 86 7.92 -6.39 20.37
N ALA A 87 8.09 -7.47 21.14
CA ALA A 87 8.94 -8.57 20.74
C ALA A 87 8.57 -9.07 19.32
N ASN A 88 9.57 -9.52 18.55
CA ASN A 88 9.43 -9.93 17.16
C ASN A 88 9.02 -8.81 16.18
N SER A 89 9.07 -7.54 16.60
CA SER A 89 9.08 -6.41 15.66
C SER A 89 10.30 -6.51 14.73
N ILE A 90 10.12 -6.15 13.46
CA ILE A 90 11.18 -6.24 12.44
C ILE A 90 12.02 -4.96 12.46
N LEU A 91 11.37 -3.81 12.63
CA LEU A 91 11.97 -2.49 12.74
C LEU A 91 12.07 -2.07 14.23
N PRO A 92 13.11 -1.34 14.62
CA PRO A 92 14.15 -0.76 13.77
C PRO A 92 15.38 -1.66 13.52
N THR A 93 15.41 -2.88 14.06
CA THR A 93 16.65 -3.69 14.10
C THR A 93 17.01 -4.37 12.78
N ASN A 94 16.13 -4.36 11.78
CA ASN A 94 16.37 -4.94 10.47
C ASN A 94 16.06 -3.92 9.38
N ARG A 95 16.69 -4.09 8.21
CA ARG A 95 16.32 -3.42 6.97
C ARG A 95 15.57 -4.38 6.08
N ILE A 96 14.42 -3.98 5.57
CA ILE A 96 13.64 -4.78 4.64
C ILE A 96 14.07 -4.41 3.21
N VAL A 97 14.36 -5.41 2.38
CA VAL A 97 14.63 -5.23 0.95
C VAL A 97 13.61 -6.04 0.18
N ALA A 98 12.75 -5.33 -0.57
CA ALA A 98 11.56 -5.87 -1.21
C ALA A 98 11.63 -5.78 -2.73
N PHE A 99 11.21 -6.84 -3.42
CA PHE A 99 10.87 -6.78 -4.84
C PHE A 99 9.36 -6.60 -4.98
N TYR A 100 8.95 -5.53 -5.69
CA TYR A 100 7.54 -5.16 -5.85
C TYR A 100 6.97 -5.57 -7.20
N GLY A 101 5.69 -5.93 -7.21
CA GLY A 101 4.88 -6.00 -8.43
C GLY A 101 3.81 -7.06 -8.40
N ASN A 102 3.51 -7.66 -9.56
CA ASN A 102 2.45 -8.64 -9.72
C ASN A 102 2.90 -9.78 -10.63
N LEU A 103 2.81 -11.05 -10.19
CA LEU A 103 3.35 -12.19 -10.95
C LEU A 103 2.66 -12.42 -12.31
N TYR A 104 1.49 -11.82 -12.55
CA TYR A 104 0.80 -11.89 -13.83
C TYR A 104 1.17 -10.76 -14.80
N SER A 105 2.06 -9.85 -14.41
CA SER A 105 2.45 -8.72 -15.25
C SER A 105 3.94 -8.43 -15.21
N LYS A 106 4.57 -8.52 -16.39
CA LYS A 106 5.96 -8.10 -16.61
C LYS A 106 6.17 -6.58 -16.61
N LYS A 107 5.09 -5.79 -16.54
CA LYS A 107 5.12 -4.32 -16.61
C LYS A 107 4.81 -3.65 -15.27
N MET A 108 4.38 -4.42 -14.27
CA MET A 108 3.98 -3.90 -12.95
C MET A 108 5.04 -4.11 -11.87
N GLY A 109 6.31 -4.28 -12.26
CA GLY A 109 7.46 -4.33 -11.36
C GLY A 109 8.27 -5.62 -11.43
N VAL A 110 9.50 -5.52 -10.94
CA VAL A 110 10.53 -6.58 -10.96
C VAL A 110 10.05 -7.94 -10.46
N LEU A 111 9.08 -7.98 -9.52
CA LEU A 111 8.54 -9.22 -8.96
C LEU A 111 7.91 -10.12 -10.03
N GLY A 112 7.23 -9.53 -11.02
CA GLY A 112 6.57 -10.24 -12.11
C GLY A 112 7.34 -10.24 -13.44
N GLU A 113 8.51 -9.60 -13.49
CA GLU A 113 9.27 -9.43 -14.72
C GLU A 113 9.99 -10.71 -15.17
N TYR A 114 10.43 -11.54 -14.20
CA TYR A 114 11.26 -12.72 -14.45
C TYR A 114 10.61 -14.02 -13.93
N PRO A 115 11.03 -15.20 -14.43
CA PRO A 115 10.71 -16.47 -13.80
C PRO A 115 11.12 -16.49 -12.32
N GLY A 116 10.35 -17.19 -11.47
CA GLY A 116 10.49 -17.07 -10.01
C GLY A 116 11.90 -17.38 -9.46
N ALA A 117 12.62 -18.35 -10.03
CA ALA A 117 14.01 -18.64 -9.60
C ALA A 117 14.98 -17.51 -9.97
N GLU A 118 14.86 -16.96 -11.18
CA GLU A 118 15.67 -15.83 -11.62
C GLU A 118 15.36 -14.57 -10.81
N MET A 119 14.07 -14.30 -10.57
CA MET A 119 13.62 -13.18 -9.73
C MET A 119 14.23 -13.26 -8.32
N LEU A 120 14.20 -14.44 -7.68
CA LEU A 120 14.80 -14.62 -6.35
C LEU A 120 16.32 -14.44 -6.35
N ASN A 121 17.03 -14.91 -7.38
CA ASN A 121 18.49 -14.69 -7.48
C ASN A 121 18.84 -13.21 -7.65
N ARG A 122 18.01 -12.45 -8.37
CA ARG A 122 18.14 -10.98 -8.49
C ARG A 122 17.88 -10.29 -7.14
N LEU A 123 16.87 -10.74 -6.40
CA LEU A 123 16.62 -10.26 -5.03
C LEU A 123 17.81 -10.54 -4.11
N ASP A 124 18.38 -11.75 -4.16
CA ASP A 124 19.59 -12.13 -3.41
C ASP A 124 20.78 -11.20 -3.73
N THR A 125 20.87 -10.74 -4.98
CA THR A 125 21.91 -9.78 -5.40
C THR A 125 21.73 -8.42 -4.75
N GLU A 126 20.51 -7.87 -4.73
CA GLU A 126 20.24 -6.60 -4.05
C GLU A 126 20.42 -6.72 -2.53
N ILE A 127 19.99 -7.83 -1.93
CA ILE A 127 20.20 -8.10 -0.49
C ILE A 127 21.70 -8.04 -0.14
N LYS A 128 22.56 -8.70 -0.93
CA LYS A 128 24.01 -8.67 -0.70
C LYS A 128 24.58 -7.25 -0.75
N LYS A 129 24.13 -6.42 -1.69
CA LYS A 129 24.55 -5.01 -1.76
C LYS A 129 24.19 -4.24 -0.48
N TRP A 130 23.00 -4.45 0.05
CA TRP A 130 22.56 -3.81 1.29
C TRP A 130 23.29 -4.33 2.53
N GLN A 131 23.56 -5.64 2.61
CA GLN A 131 24.37 -6.22 3.68
C GLN A 131 25.81 -5.68 3.69
N LEU A 132 26.40 -5.47 2.52
CA LEU A 132 27.73 -4.89 2.39
C LEU A 132 27.75 -3.39 2.76
N ALA A 133 26.72 -2.64 2.34
CA ALA A 133 26.65 -1.20 2.57
C ALA A 133 26.36 -0.84 4.04
N ASP A 134 25.62 -1.68 4.77
CA ASP A 134 25.37 -1.51 6.21
C ASP A 134 25.36 -2.86 6.95
N PRO A 135 26.54 -3.39 7.30
CA PRO A 135 26.66 -4.70 7.96
C PRO A 135 26.05 -4.77 9.36
N LYS A 136 25.82 -3.62 10.01
CA LYS A 136 25.27 -3.56 11.38
C LYS A 136 23.76 -3.77 11.42
N THR A 137 23.07 -3.60 10.29
CA THR A 137 21.62 -3.75 10.19
C THR A 137 21.28 -4.97 9.31
N PRO A 138 20.92 -6.11 9.91
CA PRO A 138 20.52 -7.30 9.18
C PRO A 138 19.44 -7.03 8.13
N VAL A 139 19.54 -7.69 6.97
CA VAL A 139 18.58 -7.53 5.88
C VAL A 139 17.51 -8.64 5.92
N LYS A 140 16.23 -8.23 5.88
CA LYS A 140 15.07 -9.10 5.75
C LYS A 140 14.57 -9.08 4.29
N PRO A 141 14.64 -10.21 3.55
CA PRO A 141 14.08 -10.31 2.21
C PRO A 141 12.56 -10.15 2.21
N ALA A 142 12.00 -9.52 1.19
CA ALA A 142 10.56 -9.39 1.03
C ALA A 142 10.08 -9.48 -0.43
N LEU A 143 8.87 -10.00 -0.62
CA LEU A 143 8.12 -9.92 -1.88
C LEU A 143 6.88 -9.04 -1.64
N HIS A 144 6.77 -7.94 -2.36
CA HIS A 144 5.65 -7.01 -2.23
C HIS A 144 4.69 -7.17 -3.40
N LEU A 145 3.61 -7.90 -3.18
CA LEU A 145 2.65 -8.32 -4.20
C LEU A 145 1.44 -7.39 -4.26
N ILE A 146 1.14 -6.86 -5.45
CA ILE A 146 -0.10 -6.13 -5.70
C ILE A 146 -1.25 -7.13 -5.86
N VAL A 147 -2.17 -7.12 -4.89
CA VAL A 147 -3.31 -8.05 -4.84
C VAL A 147 -4.63 -7.40 -5.24
N VAL A 148 -4.73 -6.08 -5.15
CA VAL A 148 -5.81 -5.29 -5.74
C VAL A 148 -5.19 -4.22 -6.60
N THR A 149 -5.54 -4.19 -7.88
CA THR A 149 -5.00 -3.26 -8.86
C THR A 149 -6.05 -2.26 -9.29
N ALA A 150 -5.72 -0.98 -9.30
CA ALA A 150 -6.61 0.04 -9.83
C ALA A 150 -6.72 -0.11 -11.36
N GLN A 151 -7.91 0.16 -11.88
CA GLN A 151 -8.25 -0.05 -13.28
C GLN A 151 -8.66 1.27 -13.93
N GLY A 152 -8.27 1.45 -15.20
CA GLY A 152 -8.74 2.57 -16.01
C GLY A 152 -10.18 2.42 -16.51
N GLN A 153 -10.77 1.23 -16.33
CA GLN A 153 -12.15 0.91 -16.70
C GLN A 153 -12.91 0.37 -15.47
N PRO A 154 -14.23 0.61 -15.38
CA PRO A 154 -15.01 0.11 -14.26
C PRO A 154 -15.06 -1.43 -14.28
N GLY A 155 -14.82 -2.03 -13.12
CA GLY A 155 -15.07 -3.45 -12.90
C GLY A 155 -16.55 -3.75 -12.70
N LYS A 156 -16.89 -5.02 -12.40
CA LYS A 156 -18.28 -5.48 -12.20
C LYS A 156 -19.08 -4.64 -11.19
N ASN A 157 -18.41 -4.13 -10.15
CA ASN A 157 -19.04 -3.35 -9.08
C ASN A 157 -18.85 -1.83 -9.26
N ASN A 158 -18.41 -1.38 -10.44
CA ASN A 158 -18.08 0.01 -10.73
C ASN A 158 -17.00 0.62 -9.79
N THR A 159 -16.18 -0.23 -9.16
CA THR A 159 -15.17 0.18 -8.17
C THR A 159 -13.82 0.55 -8.80
N TYR A 160 -13.68 0.48 -10.13
CA TYR A 160 -12.42 0.74 -10.85
C TYR A 160 -11.20 0.01 -10.25
N ASN A 161 -11.41 -1.21 -9.78
CA ASN A 161 -10.36 -2.07 -9.25
C ASN A 161 -10.55 -3.52 -9.71
N LEU A 162 -9.47 -4.28 -9.68
CA LEU A 162 -9.44 -5.71 -10.00
C LEU A 162 -8.72 -6.45 -8.87
N ARG A 163 -9.41 -7.42 -8.27
CA ARG A 163 -8.85 -8.30 -7.25
C ARG A 163 -8.17 -9.49 -7.91
N MET A 164 -6.92 -9.73 -7.53
CA MET A 164 -6.20 -10.91 -7.98
C MET A 164 -6.76 -12.17 -7.31
N PRO A 165 -6.77 -13.32 -8.00
CA PRO A 165 -7.17 -14.58 -7.39
C PRO A 165 -6.23 -14.93 -6.23
N TYR A 166 -6.79 -15.52 -5.17
CA TYR A 166 -6.04 -15.97 -4.00
C TYR A 166 -4.86 -16.91 -4.33
N LYS A 167 -4.96 -17.69 -5.41
CA LYS A 167 -3.86 -18.51 -5.92
C LYS A 167 -2.57 -17.71 -6.22
N LEU A 168 -2.70 -16.43 -6.59
CA LEU A 168 -1.55 -15.54 -6.79
C LEU A 168 -0.82 -15.27 -5.47
N ILE A 169 -1.57 -15.09 -4.37
CA ILE A 169 -1.04 -14.93 -3.02
C ILE A 169 -0.34 -16.22 -2.58
N ASP A 170 -0.99 -17.38 -2.76
CA ASP A 170 -0.42 -18.70 -2.41
C ASP A 170 0.89 -18.98 -3.17
N SER A 171 0.94 -18.60 -4.45
CA SER A 171 2.13 -18.73 -5.30
C SER A 171 3.28 -17.84 -4.79
N THR A 172 2.95 -16.62 -4.37
CA THR A 172 3.93 -15.68 -3.83
C THR A 172 4.46 -16.15 -2.48
N LEU A 173 3.60 -16.66 -1.60
CA LEU A 173 4.01 -17.27 -0.32
C LEU A 173 4.96 -18.46 -0.53
N SER A 174 4.68 -19.28 -1.55
CA SER A 174 5.54 -20.41 -1.92
C SER A 174 6.93 -19.96 -2.40
N LEU A 175 7.01 -18.85 -3.14
CA LEU A 175 8.29 -18.24 -3.51
C LEU A 175 9.02 -17.65 -2.30
N ALA A 176 8.30 -16.90 -1.46
CA ALA A 176 8.87 -16.26 -0.27
C ALA A 176 9.48 -17.28 0.71
N LYS A 177 8.84 -18.45 0.88
CA LYS A 177 9.34 -19.55 1.71
C LYS A 177 10.76 -20.00 1.31
N LYS A 178 11.13 -19.93 0.03
CA LYS A 178 12.46 -20.34 -0.46
C LYS A 178 13.61 -19.46 0.03
N ARG A 179 13.31 -18.29 0.62
CA ARG A 179 14.29 -17.32 1.14
C ARG A 179 13.97 -16.82 2.55
N ASN A 180 13.02 -17.48 3.23
CA ASN A 180 12.48 -16.98 4.50
C ASN A 180 12.06 -15.49 4.40
N ALA A 181 11.50 -15.13 3.24
CA ALA A 181 11.08 -13.77 2.95
C ALA A 181 9.72 -13.48 3.58
N ILE A 182 9.50 -12.23 3.96
CA ILE A 182 8.16 -11.72 4.31
C ILE A 182 7.40 -11.33 3.03
N VAL A 183 6.08 -11.27 3.12
CA VAL A 183 5.21 -10.89 1.99
C VAL A 183 4.38 -9.68 2.39
N PHE A 184 4.28 -8.71 1.48
CA PHE A 184 3.32 -7.61 1.59
C PHE A 184 2.20 -7.83 0.58
N LEU A 185 0.95 -7.62 1.02
CA LEU A 185 -0.21 -7.57 0.15
C LEU A 185 -0.55 -6.11 -0.08
N ASP A 186 -0.39 -5.64 -1.31
CA ASP A 186 -0.60 -4.24 -1.68
C ASP A 186 -1.99 -4.01 -2.29
N ILE A 187 -2.63 -2.91 -1.89
CA ILE A 187 -4.00 -2.57 -2.27
C ILE A 187 -4.04 -1.19 -2.95
N GLN A 188 -4.46 -1.22 -4.21
CA GLN A 188 -4.88 -0.05 -4.99
C GLN A 188 -6.42 -0.03 -5.04
N VAL A 189 -7.04 0.76 -4.15
CA VAL A 189 -8.49 0.63 -3.90
C VAL A 189 -9.39 1.07 -5.07
N GLY A 190 -8.93 1.96 -5.94
CA GLY A 190 -9.77 2.58 -6.97
C GLY A 190 -10.86 3.44 -6.33
N HIS A 191 -12.12 3.10 -6.61
CA HIS A 191 -13.33 3.70 -6.00
C HIS A 191 -13.82 2.92 -4.77
N SER A 192 -13.14 1.82 -4.41
CA SER A 192 -13.41 1.07 -3.18
C SER A 192 -12.78 1.75 -1.95
N THR A 193 -12.88 1.09 -0.81
CA THR A 193 -12.33 1.56 0.47
C THR A 193 -11.47 0.49 1.14
N LEU A 194 -10.55 0.90 2.02
CA LEU A 194 -9.77 -0.05 2.83
C LEU A 194 -10.68 -0.94 3.69
N GLN A 195 -11.83 -0.40 4.12
CA GLN A 195 -12.88 -1.09 4.87
C GLN A 195 -13.47 -2.28 4.11
N GLN A 196 -13.54 -2.18 2.79
CA GLN A 196 -14.05 -3.24 1.93
C GLN A 196 -12.95 -4.19 1.47
N GLU A 197 -11.73 -3.70 1.24
CA GLU A 197 -10.65 -4.52 0.67
C GLU A 197 -9.85 -5.31 1.70
N ILE A 198 -9.51 -4.71 2.85
CA ILE A 198 -8.64 -5.37 3.85
C ILE A 198 -9.29 -6.64 4.44
N PRO A 199 -10.59 -6.67 4.83
CA PRO A 199 -11.19 -7.87 5.41
C PRO A 199 -11.19 -9.10 4.49
N LEU A 200 -11.16 -8.90 3.18
CA LEU A 200 -11.08 -10.01 2.22
C LEU A 200 -9.73 -10.74 2.29
N LEU A 201 -8.70 -10.08 2.82
CA LEU A 201 -7.35 -10.62 2.96
C LEU A 201 -7.07 -11.16 4.36
N GLU A 202 -8.04 -11.16 5.28
CA GLU A 202 -7.86 -11.49 6.69
C GLU A 202 -7.11 -12.81 6.90
N LYS A 203 -7.54 -13.87 6.20
CA LYS A 203 -6.92 -15.21 6.31
C LYS A 203 -5.42 -15.20 6.04
N TYR A 204 -4.95 -14.32 5.16
CA TYR A 204 -3.52 -14.17 4.84
C TYR A 204 -2.82 -13.24 5.80
N LEU A 205 -3.47 -12.13 6.18
CA LEU A 205 -2.92 -11.18 7.14
C LEU A 205 -2.72 -11.80 8.54
N LYS A 206 -3.42 -12.88 8.87
CA LYS A 206 -3.15 -13.70 10.07
C LYS A 206 -1.84 -14.48 10.01
N LEU A 207 -1.23 -14.69 8.84
CA LEU A 207 0.06 -15.39 8.76
C LEU A 207 1.19 -14.52 9.32
N PRO A 208 2.11 -15.06 10.15
CA PRO A 208 3.16 -14.28 10.82
C PRO A 208 4.04 -13.46 9.87
N ASN A 209 4.33 -13.98 8.68
CA ASN A 209 5.23 -13.38 7.69
C ASN A 209 4.50 -12.52 6.64
N VAL A 210 3.21 -12.23 6.82
CA VAL A 210 2.41 -11.43 5.88
C VAL A 210 2.03 -10.09 6.49
N HIS A 211 2.17 -9.04 5.68
CA HIS A 211 2.02 -7.62 6.01
C HIS A 211 1.21 -6.89 4.93
N LEU A 212 0.94 -5.60 5.13
CA LEU A 212 0.04 -4.81 4.28
C LEU A 212 0.77 -3.62 3.64
N GLY A 213 0.50 -3.39 2.36
CA GLY A 213 0.82 -2.15 1.63
C GLY A 213 -0.47 -1.46 1.17
N ILE A 214 -0.49 -0.13 1.18
CA ILE A 214 -1.62 0.67 0.69
C ILE A 214 -1.11 1.80 -0.20
N ASP A 215 -1.71 1.94 -1.39
CA ASP A 215 -1.35 2.91 -2.43
C ASP A 215 -2.37 4.10 -2.43
N PRO A 216 -2.08 5.23 -1.76
CA PRO A 216 -3.02 6.34 -1.65
C PRO A 216 -3.31 7.03 -3.00
N GLU A 217 -2.37 7.03 -3.93
CA GLU A 217 -2.53 7.61 -5.27
C GLU A 217 -3.65 6.95 -6.09
N PHE A 218 -4.09 5.77 -5.67
CA PHE A 218 -5.20 5.05 -6.28
C PHE A 218 -6.48 5.10 -5.46
N SER A 219 -6.54 5.90 -4.39
CA SER A 219 -7.79 6.18 -3.68
C SER A 219 -8.52 7.37 -4.27
N MET A 220 -9.47 7.08 -5.15
CA MET A 220 -10.15 8.09 -5.95
C MET A 220 -11.43 8.59 -5.27
N LYS A 221 -11.28 9.21 -4.09
CA LYS A 221 -12.42 9.74 -3.31
C LYS A 221 -13.26 10.79 -4.06
N SER A 222 -12.69 11.42 -5.08
CA SER A 222 -13.39 12.36 -5.98
C SER A 222 -14.24 11.68 -7.06
N GLY A 223 -14.16 10.36 -7.21
CA GLY A 223 -14.82 9.61 -8.29
C GLY A 223 -14.08 9.66 -9.63
N ASP A 224 -12.92 10.32 -9.72
CA ASP A 224 -12.10 10.33 -10.93
C ASP A 224 -11.61 8.91 -11.28
N VAL A 225 -11.38 8.65 -12.57
CA VAL A 225 -10.80 7.38 -13.03
C VAL A 225 -9.35 7.26 -12.52
N PRO A 226 -8.96 6.12 -11.90
CA PRO A 226 -7.59 5.91 -11.45
C PRO A 226 -6.54 6.18 -12.56
N GLY A 227 -5.42 6.79 -12.17
CA GLY A 227 -4.33 7.15 -13.09
C GLY A 227 -4.56 8.42 -13.93
N LYS A 228 -5.76 9.04 -13.88
CA LYS A 228 -6.00 10.37 -14.46
C LYS A 228 -5.65 11.51 -13.50
N ARG A 229 -5.79 11.26 -12.20
CA ARG A 229 -5.34 12.13 -11.12
C ARG A 229 -4.69 11.28 -10.03
N ILE A 230 -3.90 11.93 -9.18
CA ILE A 230 -3.35 11.31 -7.97
C ILE A 230 -4.45 11.35 -6.91
N GLY A 231 -4.85 10.17 -6.44
CA GLY A 231 -5.78 9.98 -5.33
C GLY A 231 -5.21 10.37 -3.97
N THR A 232 -5.97 10.09 -2.92
CA THR A 232 -5.58 10.46 -1.55
C THR A 232 -6.19 9.55 -0.49
N PHE A 233 -5.40 9.25 0.54
CA PHE A 233 -5.90 8.79 1.83
C PHE A 233 -5.76 9.92 2.86
N ASP A 234 -6.67 9.92 3.81
CA ASP A 234 -6.54 10.68 5.04
C ASP A 234 -5.93 9.82 6.15
N ALA A 235 -5.43 10.44 7.21
CA ALA A 235 -5.05 9.74 8.44
C ALA A 235 -6.17 8.85 8.97
N ALA A 236 -7.44 9.19 8.78
CA ALA A 236 -8.57 8.32 9.13
C ALA A 236 -8.51 6.95 8.40
N ASP A 237 -8.15 6.92 7.12
CA ASP A 237 -8.02 5.68 6.34
C ASP A 237 -6.83 4.85 6.82
N VAL A 238 -5.69 5.51 7.05
CA VAL A 238 -4.47 4.86 7.58
C VAL A 238 -4.75 4.29 8.98
N ASN A 239 -5.44 5.04 9.84
CA ASN A 239 -5.84 4.62 11.18
C ASN A 239 -6.81 3.44 11.14
N TYR A 240 -7.69 3.35 10.13
CA TYR A 240 -8.51 2.16 9.94
C TYR A 240 -7.63 0.92 9.69
N ALA A 241 -6.67 1.01 8.77
CA ALA A 241 -5.74 -0.10 8.51
C ALA A 241 -4.92 -0.49 9.75
N ILE A 242 -4.40 0.51 10.49
CA ILE A 242 -3.67 0.27 11.74
C ILE A 242 -4.56 -0.46 12.76
N ASN A 243 -5.78 0.01 13.00
CA ASN A 243 -6.67 -0.60 13.98
C ASN A 243 -7.08 -2.02 13.57
N TYR A 244 -7.30 -2.25 12.27
CA TYR A 244 -7.63 -3.58 11.77
C TYR A 244 -6.46 -4.55 11.99
N LEU A 245 -5.23 -4.17 11.62
CA LEU A 245 -4.03 -4.99 11.84
C LEU A 245 -3.73 -5.19 13.33
N GLN A 246 -3.90 -4.16 14.15
CA GLN A 246 -3.77 -4.26 15.61
C GLN A 246 -4.73 -5.32 16.17
N ASN A 247 -5.98 -5.30 15.74
CA ASN A 247 -6.97 -6.25 16.21
C ASN A 247 -6.58 -7.68 15.86
N LEU A 248 -6.08 -7.94 14.64
CA LEU A 248 -5.57 -9.26 14.26
C LEU A 248 -4.38 -9.70 15.12
N VAL A 249 -3.44 -8.80 15.39
CA VAL A 249 -2.29 -9.08 16.26
C VAL A 249 -2.76 -9.52 17.65
N LYS A 250 -3.72 -8.79 18.23
CA LYS A 250 -4.26 -9.10 19.56
C LYS A 250 -5.12 -10.36 19.58
N SER A 251 -6.05 -10.51 18.63
CA SER A 251 -7.02 -11.62 18.63
C SER A 251 -6.36 -12.96 18.36
N ASP A 252 -5.40 -13.00 17.45
CA ASP A 252 -4.78 -14.24 16.99
C ASP A 252 -3.38 -14.46 17.60
N SER A 253 -2.92 -13.56 18.49
CA SER A 253 -1.62 -13.64 19.16
C SER A 253 -0.44 -13.80 18.20
N ILE A 254 -0.50 -13.10 17.07
CA ILE A 254 0.52 -13.15 15.99
C ILE A 254 1.55 -12.02 16.14
N PRO A 255 2.73 -12.10 15.51
CA PRO A 255 3.72 -11.03 15.59
C PRO A 255 3.22 -9.68 15.05
N PRO A 256 3.84 -8.56 15.46
CA PRO A 256 3.51 -7.23 14.98
C PRO A 256 3.52 -7.12 13.45
N LYS A 257 2.58 -6.36 12.90
CA LYS A 257 2.44 -6.17 11.46
C LYS A 257 3.24 -4.95 11.00
N LEU A 258 3.62 -4.96 9.73
CA LEU A 258 4.10 -3.78 9.03
C LEU A 258 2.97 -3.24 8.15
N LEU A 259 2.85 -1.92 8.13
CA LEU A 259 1.98 -1.18 7.22
C LEU A 259 2.84 -0.24 6.39
N ILE A 260 2.93 -0.51 5.09
CA ILE A 260 3.61 0.36 4.13
C ILE A 260 2.57 1.33 3.56
N VAL A 261 2.83 2.62 3.72
CA VAL A 261 1.98 3.69 3.16
C VAL A 261 2.80 4.44 2.10
N HIS A 262 2.45 4.23 0.84
CA HIS A 262 3.19 4.82 -0.29
C HIS A 262 2.93 6.32 -0.41
N ARG A 263 3.96 7.11 -0.69
CA ARG A 263 3.86 8.57 -0.80
C ARG A 263 4.95 9.13 -1.69
N PHE A 264 4.57 9.88 -2.72
CA PHE A 264 5.52 10.65 -3.54
C PHE A 264 5.08 12.10 -3.82
N THR A 265 3.91 12.49 -3.30
CA THR A 265 3.49 13.89 -3.20
C THR A 265 2.90 14.14 -1.82
N ARG A 266 2.88 15.41 -1.39
CA ARG A 266 2.32 15.79 -0.09
C ARG A 266 0.83 15.41 0.06
N LYS A 267 0.03 15.62 -0.98
CA LYS A 267 -1.44 15.46 -0.93
C LYS A 267 -1.92 14.00 -0.96
N MET A 268 -1.04 13.04 -1.20
CA MET A 268 -1.40 11.61 -1.17
C MET A 268 -1.83 11.14 0.21
N VAL A 269 -1.29 11.74 1.28
CA VAL A 269 -1.67 11.43 2.65
C VAL A 269 -1.97 12.73 3.39
N THR A 270 -3.24 13.02 3.63
CA THR A 270 -3.65 14.20 4.39
C THR A 270 -3.64 13.94 5.89
N ASN A 271 -3.43 14.99 6.68
CA ASN A 271 -3.48 14.95 8.14
C ASN A 271 -2.56 13.90 8.77
N SER A 272 -1.40 13.63 8.16
CA SER A 272 -0.42 12.60 8.58
C SER A 272 -0.03 12.67 10.07
N LYS A 273 -0.04 13.86 10.67
CA LYS A 273 0.16 14.08 12.11
C LYS A 273 -0.88 13.42 13.03
N ASP A 274 -2.07 13.12 12.50
CA ASP A 274 -3.20 12.52 13.22
C ASP A 274 -3.21 10.98 13.10
N ILE A 275 -2.17 10.39 12.49
CA ILE A 275 -1.94 8.94 12.47
C ILE A 275 -1.61 8.46 13.89
N LYS A 276 -2.38 7.49 14.39
CA LYS A 276 -2.31 6.95 15.75
C LYS A 276 -1.50 5.66 15.75
N LEU A 277 -0.22 5.77 16.07
CA LEU A 277 0.69 4.63 16.15
C LEU A 277 0.27 3.62 17.23
N LYS A 278 0.51 2.34 16.96
CA LYS A 278 0.20 1.21 17.85
C LYS A 278 1.39 0.26 17.90
N ARG A 279 1.70 -0.30 19.07
CA ARG A 279 2.84 -1.23 19.26
C ARG A 279 2.74 -2.48 18.39
N GLU A 280 1.51 -2.85 18.01
CA GLU A 280 1.19 -4.00 17.16
C GLU A 280 1.45 -3.73 15.68
N VAL A 281 1.62 -2.47 15.26
CA VAL A 281 1.74 -2.07 13.86
C VAL A 281 2.88 -1.09 13.67
N GLN A 282 3.88 -1.51 12.90
CA GLN A 282 5.02 -0.69 12.49
C GLN A 282 4.67 0.01 11.17
N VAL A 283 4.50 1.32 11.22
CA VAL A 283 4.10 2.14 10.07
C VAL A 283 5.33 2.68 9.36
N VAL A 284 5.39 2.47 8.04
CA VAL A 284 6.45 2.98 7.17
C VAL A 284 5.83 3.96 6.18
N MET A 285 6.26 5.22 6.23
CA MET A 285 5.99 6.18 5.15
C MET A 285 7.03 5.98 4.05
N HIS A 286 6.59 5.47 2.91
CA HIS A 286 7.46 4.99 1.85
C HIS A 286 7.54 5.98 0.68
N MET A 287 8.72 6.52 0.41
CA MET A 287 8.95 7.42 -0.72
C MET A 287 8.89 6.66 -2.05
N ASP A 288 7.76 6.75 -2.75
CA ASP A 288 7.43 5.91 -3.92
C ASP A 288 7.72 6.60 -5.29
N GLY A 289 8.40 7.75 -5.27
CA GLY A 289 8.65 8.56 -6.47
C GLY A 289 9.83 8.05 -7.32
N TRP A 290 9.73 8.22 -8.63
CA TRP A 290 10.81 7.90 -9.58
C TRP A 290 11.44 9.16 -10.18
N GLY A 291 12.67 9.01 -10.69
CA GLY A 291 13.39 10.08 -11.37
C GLY A 291 14.88 10.13 -11.00
N PRO A 292 15.60 11.18 -11.44
CA PRO A 292 17.01 11.35 -11.08
C PRO A 292 17.19 11.46 -9.56
N SER A 293 18.38 11.08 -9.10
CA SER A 293 18.76 11.08 -7.67
C SER A 293 18.44 12.39 -6.95
N ASP A 294 18.73 13.54 -7.56
CA ASP A 294 18.47 14.87 -6.97
C ASP A 294 16.97 15.07 -6.68
N LEU A 295 16.11 14.74 -7.65
CA LEU A 295 14.65 14.84 -7.49
C LEU A 295 14.15 13.90 -6.37
N LYS A 296 14.70 12.69 -6.29
CA LYS A 296 14.31 11.72 -5.26
C LYS A 296 14.75 12.15 -3.87
N LYS A 297 15.95 12.74 -3.72
CA LYS A 297 16.42 13.35 -2.47
C LYS A 297 15.52 14.52 -2.06
N ASP A 298 15.18 15.39 -2.99
CA ASP A 298 14.31 16.55 -2.74
C ASP A 298 12.90 16.11 -2.32
N THR A 299 12.30 15.17 -3.04
CA THR A 299 10.96 14.68 -2.72
C THR A 299 10.93 13.88 -1.41
N TYR A 300 11.99 13.12 -1.09
CA TYR A 300 12.15 12.53 0.25
C TYR A 300 12.18 13.61 1.35
N LYS A 301 12.97 14.67 1.14
CA LYS A 301 13.02 15.80 2.08
C LYS A 301 11.66 16.50 2.23
N GLN A 302 10.96 16.75 1.13
CA GLN A 302 9.73 17.53 1.14
C GLN A 302 8.54 16.74 1.68
N TYR A 303 8.45 15.46 1.36
CA TYR A 303 7.24 14.67 1.61
C TYR A 303 7.45 13.64 2.70
N ILE A 304 8.66 13.13 2.94
CA ILE A 304 8.94 12.25 4.07
C ILE A 304 9.46 13.05 5.25
N TYR A 305 10.65 13.66 5.15
CA TYR A 305 11.32 14.34 6.28
C TYR A 305 10.53 15.51 6.92
N LYS A 306 9.65 16.18 6.17
CA LYS A 306 8.82 17.26 6.74
C LYS A 306 7.52 16.77 7.39
N GLU A 307 7.17 15.51 7.23
CA GLU A 307 5.93 14.92 7.75
C GLU A 307 6.23 13.59 8.46
N PRO A 308 6.82 13.66 9.67
CA PRO A 308 7.18 12.49 10.47
C PRO A 308 5.96 11.66 10.88
N VAL A 309 6.10 10.34 10.76
CA VAL A 309 5.10 9.36 11.23
C VAL A 309 5.75 8.32 12.13
N GLN A 310 6.53 7.36 11.63
CA GLN A 310 7.24 6.39 12.47
C GLN A 310 8.56 5.95 11.85
N TYR A 311 8.49 5.11 10.81
CA TYR A 311 9.65 4.68 10.03
C TYR A 311 9.53 5.19 8.60
N THR A 312 10.62 5.12 7.85
CA THR A 312 10.67 5.57 6.47
C THR A 312 11.14 4.48 5.53
N GLY A 313 10.68 4.59 4.29
CA GLY A 313 11.12 3.73 3.21
C GLY A 313 11.47 4.52 1.95
N PHE A 314 12.12 3.84 1.01
CA PHE A 314 12.56 4.43 -0.24
C PHE A 314 12.47 3.43 -1.39
N LYS A 315 11.87 3.85 -2.50
CA LYS A 315 11.79 3.03 -3.71
C LYS A 315 12.93 3.33 -4.66
N LEU A 316 13.41 2.31 -5.35
CA LEU A 316 14.38 2.37 -6.44
C LEU A 316 13.75 1.73 -7.67
N PHE A 317 13.83 2.41 -8.81
CA PHE A 317 13.26 1.91 -10.05
C PHE A 317 14.38 1.57 -11.03
N PHE A 318 14.57 0.28 -11.34
CA PHE A 318 15.67 -0.18 -12.20
C PHE A 318 15.68 0.50 -13.57
N LYS A 319 14.47 0.82 -14.08
CA LYS A 319 14.29 1.42 -15.40
C LYS A 319 13.92 2.90 -15.33
N ASN A 320 13.05 3.31 -14.40
CA ASN A 320 12.50 4.67 -14.41
C ASN A 320 13.48 5.71 -13.87
N ASP A 321 14.31 5.36 -12.89
CA ASP A 321 15.25 6.32 -12.29
C ASP A 321 16.38 6.71 -13.27
N ILE A 322 16.69 5.81 -14.22
CA ILE A 322 17.76 6.01 -15.21
C ILE A 322 17.29 6.59 -16.56
N LYS A 323 16.00 6.88 -16.72
CA LYS A 323 15.45 7.39 -18.00
C LYS A 323 16.08 8.70 -18.49
N CYS A 324 16.60 9.50 -17.57
CA CYS A 324 17.26 10.77 -17.87
C CYS A 324 18.79 10.64 -18.04
N GLY A 325 19.33 9.41 -18.12
CA GLY A 325 20.76 9.14 -18.30
C GLY A 325 21.60 9.26 -17.02
N LYS A 326 21.02 9.69 -15.90
CA LYS A 326 21.68 9.64 -14.59
C LYS A 326 21.63 8.22 -14.00
N PRO A 327 22.64 7.78 -13.24
CA PRO A 327 22.58 6.49 -12.57
C PRO A 327 21.50 6.47 -11.49
N MET A 328 20.94 5.30 -11.23
CA MET A 328 20.08 5.05 -10.08
C MET A 328 20.91 5.21 -8.79
N MET A 329 20.27 5.65 -7.70
CA MET A 329 20.93 5.73 -6.40
C MET A 329 21.39 4.36 -5.92
N GLU A 330 22.60 4.30 -5.36
CA GLU A 330 23.16 3.11 -4.72
C GLU A 330 22.79 3.06 -3.22
N PRO A 331 22.94 1.91 -2.54
CA PRO A 331 22.65 1.81 -1.11
C PRO A 331 23.30 2.91 -0.27
N LYS A 332 24.57 3.27 -0.53
CA LYS A 332 25.27 4.37 0.17
C LYS A 332 24.58 5.72 0.05
N ASP A 333 23.98 6.02 -1.11
CA ASP A 333 23.29 7.28 -1.36
C ASP A 333 21.97 7.34 -0.59
N VAL A 334 21.29 6.19 -0.47
CA VAL A 334 20.05 6.05 0.28
C VAL A 334 20.32 6.05 1.79
N LEU A 335 21.41 5.44 2.25
CA LEU A 335 21.85 5.48 3.65
C LEU A 335 22.23 6.90 4.11
N ALA A 336 22.65 7.76 3.18
CA ALA A 336 22.93 9.16 3.46
C ALA A 336 21.67 10.03 3.63
N LEU A 337 20.47 9.49 3.36
CA LEU A 337 19.22 10.20 3.61
C LEU A 337 18.91 10.27 5.10
N TYR A 338 18.25 11.36 5.51
CA TYR A 338 17.77 11.52 6.88
C TYR A 338 16.26 11.80 6.93
N PRO A 339 15.47 11.10 7.77
CA PRO A 339 15.88 9.89 8.51
C PRO A 339 16.32 8.77 7.58
N GLN A 340 17.09 7.80 8.07
CA GLN A 340 17.59 6.70 7.24
C GLN A 340 16.46 5.72 6.90
N PRO A 341 16.19 5.42 5.60
CA PRO A 341 15.19 4.44 5.21
C PRO A 341 15.49 3.02 5.71
N LEU A 342 14.48 2.35 6.27
CA LEU A 342 14.55 0.97 6.75
C LEU A 342 13.76 -0.02 5.89
N TYR A 343 12.92 0.47 4.99
CA TYR A 343 12.20 -0.33 4.00
C TYR A 343 12.61 0.11 2.60
N ILE A 344 13.25 -0.77 1.85
CA ILE A 344 13.75 -0.51 0.51
C ILE A 344 12.94 -1.35 -0.47
N GLN A 345 12.34 -0.69 -1.45
CA GLN A 345 11.57 -1.37 -2.48
C GLN A 345 12.22 -1.19 -3.85
N TYR A 346 12.36 -2.27 -4.60
CA TYR A 346 12.80 -2.26 -5.98
C TYR A 346 11.63 -2.53 -6.92
N GLN A 347 11.54 -1.77 -8.00
CA GLN A 347 10.55 -1.93 -9.06
C GLN A 347 11.17 -1.97 -10.46
#